data_AF-B6XUH2-F1
#
_entry.id   AF-B6XUH2-F1
#
_cell.length_a   1.000
_cell.length_b   1.000
_cell.length_c   1.000
_cell.angle_alpha   90.00
_cell.angle_beta   90.00
_cell.angle_gamma   90.00
#
_symmetry.space_group_name_H-M   'P 1'
#
loop_
_entity.id
_entity.type
_entity.pdbx_description
1 polymer ?
#
loop_
_entity_poly.entity_id
_entity_poly.type
_entity_poly.pdbx_seq_one_letter_code
_entity_poly.pdbx_strand_id
1 'polypeptide(L)'
;MEVSMDDVVKTDGVLDLRPAKDSLVYQLLRLGLSFDHKDASGETWTDYRRGVIVTFTGRDTATDVVVADMDTKDSRTVAVSDLADVTEVKTWRSDGVEG
;
A
#
# COMPACT_ATOMS: atom_id res chain seq x y z
N MET A 1 13.34 28.76 14.84
CA MET A 1 11.86 28.67 14.80
C MET A 1 11.57 27.36 14.09
N GLU A 2 11.46 26.27 14.86
CA GLU A 2 11.08 24.96 14.32
C GLU A 2 9.57 25.01 14.04
N VAL A 3 9.19 24.72 12.81
CA VAL A 3 7.80 24.64 12.39
C VAL A 3 7.32 23.23 12.78
N SER A 4 6.40 23.16 13.75
CA SER A 4 5.84 21.90 14.28
C SER A 4 5.05 21.17 13.21
N MET A 5 5.15 19.84 13.23
CA MET A 5 4.77 18.86 12.20
C MET A 5 3.26 18.59 12.11
N ASP A 6 2.41 19.58 12.38
CA ASP A 6 0.99 19.34 12.64
C ASP A 6 0.12 20.27 11.77
N ASP A 7 0.12 20.04 10.45
CA ASP A 7 -0.98 20.49 9.59
C ASP A 7 -2.20 19.57 9.85
N VAL A 8 -2.67 19.56 11.10
CA VAL A 8 -3.99 19.04 11.44
C VAL A 8 -4.97 20.03 10.83
N VAL A 9 -5.51 19.69 9.65
CA VAL A 9 -6.62 20.41 9.04
C VAL A 9 -7.86 20.22 9.91
N LYS A 10 -7.97 21.01 10.99
CA LYS A 10 -9.22 21.21 11.73
C LYS A 10 -10.14 22.08 10.89
N THR A 11 -10.92 21.46 10.03
CA THR A 11 -12.14 22.09 9.52
C THR A 11 -13.28 21.72 10.46
N ASP A 12 -13.85 22.72 11.13
CA ASP A 12 -15.06 22.57 11.97
C ASP A 12 -14.95 21.52 13.10
N GLY A 13 -13.77 21.40 13.72
CA GLY A 13 -13.53 20.44 14.82
C GLY A 13 -13.31 18.99 14.38
N VAL A 14 -13.28 18.70 13.08
CA VAL A 14 -12.99 17.37 12.53
C VAL A 14 -11.47 17.14 12.42
N LEU A 15 -10.99 15.99 12.90
CA LEU A 15 -9.64 15.48 12.65
C LEU A 15 -9.71 14.46 11.51
N ASP A 16 -9.39 14.88 10.29
CA ASP A 16 -9.35 14.00 9.12
C ASP A 16 -7.98 13.31 9.02
N LEU A 17 -7.95 12.00 9.31
CA LEU A 17 -6.75 11.17 9.22
C LEU A 17 -6.63 10.45 7.87
N ARG A 18 -7.50 10.75 6.91
CA ARG A 18 -7.44 10.11 5.59
C ARG A 18 -6.21 10.66 4.83
N PRO A 19 -5.43 9.79 4.19
CA PRO A 19 -4.29 10.23 3.40
C PRO A 19 -4.76 10.99 2.15
N ALA A 20 -3.91 11.87 1.64
CA ALA A 20 -4.16 12.59 0.38
C ALA A 20 -4.36 11.60 -0.78
N LYS A 21 -5.29 11.89 -1.70
CA LYS A 21 -5.72 10.96 -2.77
C LYS A 21 -4.62 10.58 -3.75
N ASP A 22 -3.62 11.42 -3.89
CA ASP A 22 -2.42 11.24 -4.73
C ASP A 22 -1.28 10.56 -3.98
N SER A 23 -1.39 10.37 -2.66
CA SER A 23 -0.35 9.72 -1.87
C SER A 23 -0.29 8.21 -2.10
N LEU A 24 0.91 7.65 -1.96
CA LEU A 24 1.14 6.20 -2.00
C LEU A 24 0.29 5.43 -0.99
N VAL A 25 0.18 5.94 0.25
CA VAL A 25 -0.63 5.31 1.30
C VAL A 25 -2.09 5.20 0.87
N TYR A 26 -2.64 6.25 0.23
CA TYR A 26 -3.98 6.18 -0.32
C TYR A 26 -4.10 5.09 -1.40
N GLN A 27 -3.14 5.00 -2.33
CA GLN A 27 -3.15 3.98 -3.39
C GLN A 27 -3.17 2.56 -2.80
N LEU A 28 -2.35 2.30 -1.77
CA LEU A 28 -2.31 1.00 -1.10
C LEU A 28 -3.64 0.67 -0.40
N LEU A 29 -4.19 1.62 0.35
CA LEU A 29 -5.46 1.44 1.07
C LEU A 29 -6.63 1.19 0.12
N ARG A 30 -6.73 1.92 -1.01
CA ARG A 30 -7.82 1.71 -1.98
C ARG A 30 -7.73 0.38 -2.72
N LEU A 31 -6.53 -0.21 -2.80
CA LEU A 31 -6.33 -1.58 -3.32
C LEU A 31 -6.70 -2.66 -2.31
N GLY A 32 -7.08 -2.27 -1.09
CA GLY A 32 -7.47 -3.18 0.00
C GLY A 32 -6.31 -3.62 0.89
N LEU A 33 -5.09 -3.11 0.64
CA LEU A 33 -3.92 -3.45 1.44
C LEU A 33 -3.95 -2.72 2.77
N SER A 34 -3.50 -3.39 3.81
CA SER A 34 -3.28 -2.83 5.15
C SER A 34 -1.80 -2.89 5.50
N PHE A 35 -1.31 -1.91 6.25
CA PHE A 35 0.04 -1.96 6.81
C PHE A 35 0.17 -3.17 7.73
N ASP A 36 1.25 -3.93 7.56
CA ASP A 36 1.53 -5.10 8.39
C ASP A 36 2.69 -4.81 9.35
N HIS A 37 3.89 -4.56 8.82
CA HIS A 37 5.08 -4.23 9.62
C HIS A 37 6.11 -3.44 8.80
N LYS A 38 7.09 -2.89 9.51
CA LYS A 38 8.31 -2.32 8.96
C LYS A 38 9.51 -2.77 9.77
N ASP A 39 10.54 -3.25 9.10
CA ASP A 39 11.80 -3.67 9.72
C ASP A 39 13.02 -3.20 8.89
N ALA A 40 14.19 -3.74 9.17
CA ALA A 40 15.43 -3.37 8.49
C ALA A 40 15.45 -3.72 6.98
N SER A 41 14.60 -4.64 6.55
CA SER A 41 14.46 -5.08 5.16
C SER A 41 13.47 -4.23 4.37
N GLY A 42 12.63 -3.46 5.06
CA GLY A 42 11.65 -2.61 4.41
C GLY A 42 10.29 -2.54 5.11
N GLU A 43 9.28 -2.14 4.34
CA GLU A 43 7.90 -1.99 4.77
C GLU A 43 7.00 -2.97 4.01
N THR A 44 6.11 -3.65 4.74
CA THR A 44 5.21 -4.67 4.21
C THR A 44 3.75 -4.25 4.35
N TRP A 45 3.00 -4.42 3.28
CA TRP A 45 1.55 -4.22 3.20
C TRP A 45 0.88 -5.49 2.68
N THR A 46 -0.34 -5.75 3.13
CA THR A 46 -0.99 -7.04 2.86
C THR A 46 -2.50 -6.95 2.79
N ASP A 47 -3.10 -7.79 1.96
CA ASP A 47 -4.46 -8.27 2.15
C ASP A 47 -4.40 -9.80 2.26
N TYR A 48 -4.39 -10.30 3.50
CA TYR A 48 -4.31 -11.75 3.77
C TYR A 48 -5.50 -12.53 3.24
N ARG A 49 -6.69 -11.90 3.14
CA ARG A 49 -7.90 -12.56 2.63
C ARG A 49 -7.77 -12.79 1.14
N ARG A 50 -7.27 -11.79 0.41
CA ARG A 50 -6.94 -11.92 -1.02
C ARG A 50 -5.59 -12.57 -1.25
N GLY A 51 -4.74 -12.78 -0.24
CA GLY A 51 -3.44 -13.43 -0.43
C GLY A 51 -2.46 -12.59 -1.25
N VAL A 52 -2.44 -11.27 -1.07
CA VAL A 52 -1.44 -10.37 -1.67
C VAL A 52 -0.52 -9.81 -0.60
N ILE A 53 0.78 -9.80 -0.89
CA ILE A 53 1.80 -9.08 -0.12
C ILE A 53 2.51 -8.08 -1.01
N VAL A 54 2.80 -6.91 -0.45
CA VAL A 54 3.51 -5.82 -1.11
C VAL A 54 4.68 -5.40 -0.23
N THR A 55 5.89 -5.40 -0.77
CA THR A 55 7.11 -5.08 -0.02
C THR A 55 7.86 -3.91 -0.66
N PHE A 56 8.18 -2.92 0.15
CA PHE A 56 9.01 -1.76 -0.20
C PHE A 56 10.36 -1.88 0.50
N THR A 57 11.47 -1.72 -0.22
CA THR A 57 12.80 -1.62 0.42
C THR A 57 12.95 -0.36 1.28
N GLY A 58 12.22 0.72 0.93
CA GLY A 58 12.08 1.93 1.72
C GLY A 58 10.98 2.82 1.13
N ARG A 59 9.79 2.82 1.73
CA ARG A 59 8.58 3.41 1.11
C ARG A 59 8.76 4.86 0.64
N ASP A 60 9.43 5.70 1.43
CA ASP A 60 9.52 7.13 1.17
C ASP A 60 10.50 7.47 0.02
N THR A 61 11.35 6.52 -0.38
CA THR A 61 12.33 6.69 -1.46
C THR A 61 12.21 5.66 -2.57
N ALA A 62 11.26 4.73 -2.47
CA ALA A 62 11.07 3.65 -3.43
C ALA A 62 10.51 4.19 -4.75
N THR A 63 11.21 3.89 -5.84
CA THR A 63 10.68 4.06 -7.20
C THR A 63 9.84 2.86 -7.64
N ASP A 64 10.08 1.72 -7.02
CA ASP A 64 9.51 0.43 -7.38
C ASP A 64 9.05 -0.32 -6.14
N VAL A 65 8.05 -1.17 -6.32
CA VAL A 65 7.51 -2.05 -5.30
C VAL A 65 7.38 -3.47 -5.82
N VAL A 66 7.59 -4.45 -4.95
CA VAL A 66 7.33 -5.86 -5.27
C VAL A 66 5.93 -6.21 -4.78
N VAL A 67 5.07 -6.64 -5.71
CA VAL A 67 3.73 -7.18 -5.43
C VAL A 67 3.79 -8.68 -5.68
N ALA A 68 3.41 -9.48 -4.70
CA ALA A 68 3.47 -10.93 -4.79
C ALA A 68 2.18 -11.61 -4.32
N ASP A 69 1.88 -12.71 -4.98
CA ASP A 69 0.85 -13.66 -4.57
C ASP A 69 1.39 -14.53 -3.43
N MET A 70 0.63 -14.63 -2.34
CA MET A 70 1.06 -15.32 -1.13
C MET A 70 1.06 -16.84 -1.28
N ASP A 71 0.28 -17.41 -2.19
CA ASP A 71 0.10 -18.86 -2.32
C ASP A 71 1.05 -19.43 -3.36
N THR A 72 1.13 -18.78 -4.53
CA THR A 72 1.98 -19.20 -5.66
C THR A 72 3.41 -18.69 -5.56
N LYS A 73 3.63 -17.60 -4.81
CA LYS A 73 4.91 -16.86 -4.72
C LYS A 73 5.33 -16.16 -6.02
N ASP A 74 4.45 -16.14 -7.03
CA ASP A 74 4.65 -15.32 -8.21
C ASP A 74 4.63 -13.84 -7.82
N SER A 75 5.52 -13.07 -8.42
CA SER A 75 5.71 -11.66 -8.08
C SER A 75 5.97 -10.80 -9.31
N ARG A 76 5.66 -9.52 -9.19
CA ARG A 76 5.98 -8.48 -10.18
C ARG A 76 6.52 -7.25 -9.48
N THR A 77 7.52 -6.64 -10.11
CA THR A 77 7.95 -5.29 -9.78
C THR A 77 7.06 -4.30 -10.52
N VAL A 78 6.52 -3.33 -9.79
CA VAL A 78 5.64 -2.27 -10.31
C VAL A 78 6.23 -0.93 -9.91
N ALA A 79 6.28 0.04 -10.84
CA ALA A 79 6.69 1.39 -10.51
C ALA A 79 5.66 2.01 -9.54
N VAL A 80 6.14 2.72 -8.52
CA VAL A 80 5.27 3.33 -7.51
C VAL A 80 4.29 4.33 -8.13
N SER A 81 4.70 5.03 -9.19
CA SER A 81 3.82 5.91 -9.98
C SER A 81 2.62 5.20 -10.58
N ASP A 82 2.83 3.96 -11.03
CA ASP A 82 1.84 3.20 -11.79
C ASP A 82 0.78 2.59 -10.88
N LEU A 83 1.02 2.55 -9.56
CA LEU A 83 0.02 2.11 -8.59
C LEU A 83 -1.26 2.92 -8.68
N ALA A 84 -1.19 4.20 -9.08
CA ALA A 84 -2.37 5.05 -9.28
C ALA A 84 -3.32 4.50 -10.36
N ASP A 85 -2.79 3.81 -11.38
CA ASP A 85 -3.55 3.25 -12.49
C ASP A 85 -4.02 1.82 -12.23
N VAL A 86 -3.40 1.10 -11.28
CA VAL A 86 -3.82 -0.25 -10.89
C VAL A 86 -5.17 -0.17 -10.20
N THR A 87 -6.20 -0.84 -10.72
CA THR A 87 -7.55 -0.83 -10.12
C THR A 87 -7.82 -2.00 -9.18
N GLU A 88 -7.12 -3.13 -9.38
CA GLU A 88 -7.29 -4.36 -8.62
C GLU A 88 -6.00 -5.18 -8.67
N VAL A 89 -5.71 -5.94 -7.60
CA VAL A 89 -4.67 -6.98 -7.59
C VAL A 89 -5.35 -8.34 -7.51
N LYS A 90 -5.14 -9.15 -8.54
CA LYS A 90 -5.65 -10.52 -8.63
C LYS A 90 -4.56 -11.51 -8.23
N THR A 91 -5.00 -12.51 -7.50
CA THR A 91 -4.19 -13.56 -6.86
C THR A 91 -4.94 -14.87 -6.93
N TRP A 92 -4.28 -15.96 -6.55
CA TRP A 92 -4.89 -17.28 -6.43
C TRP A 92 -6.13 -17.26 -5.54
N ARG A 93 -6.05 -16.66 -4.34
CA ARG A 93 -7.20 -16.62 -3.41
C ARG A 93 -8.35 -15.73 -3.85
N SER A 94 -8.11 -14.74 -4.72
CA SER A 94 -9.15 -13.80 -5.15
C SER A 94 -9.80 -14.17 -6.48
N ASP A 95 -9.03 -14.76 -7.40
CA ASP A 95 -9.47 -14.99 -8.80
C ASP A 95 -8.96 -16.34 -9.38
N GLY A 96 -8.10 -17.08 -8.66
CA GLY A 96 -7.55 -18.38 -9.10
C GLY A 96 -8.19 -19.60 -8.43
N VAL A 97 -8.93 -19.42 -7.34
CA VAL A 97 -9.80 -20.45 -6.76
C VAL A 97 -10.99 -20.63 -7.69
N GLU A 98 -10.89 -21.55 -8.64
CA GLU A 98 -12.08 -22.15 -9.24
C GLU A 98 -12.95 -22.71 -8.10
N GLY A 99 -14.25 -22.41 -8.15
CA GLY A 99 -15.23 -22.78 -7.13
C GLY A 99 -15.43 -24.28 -6.95
#